data_AF-A0A183DTQ3-F1
#
_entry.id   AF-A0A183DTQ3-F1
#
_cell.length_a   1.000
_cell.length_b   1.000
_cell.length_c   1.000
_cell.angle_alpha   90.00
_cell.angle_beta   90.00
_cell.angle_gamma   90.00
#
_symmetry.space_group_name_H-M   'P 1'
#
loop_
_entity.id
_entity.type
_entity.pdbx_description
1 polymer ?
#
loop_
_entity_poly.entity_id
_entity_poly.type
_entity_poly.pdbx_seq_one_letter_code
_entity_poly.pdbx_strand_id
1 'polypeptide(L)'
;MWTQISVLILLFAATPKAFTVLPYVQIDFVHYFRLAQCDAKCAEKYGKLVKRRLNDGTFIEYYGSDGQEYRLCTAGCNRRRTVSRRDYNGTGNALSNGIQFWMDTNAYAGRTENSPIRSVRVGCMDLGSVEHDDYEDTIEGLIFVDLDEQHRHPTRYIVQWKQRTYDGSPTEENGWITASIESKPTFKVEGMVPSMQYRFMVTAVGPSGRFGGPVMSDWAQSLPAEEELNAPVGPLLVSTQYNTDNGVCALVKWYHSPYQREPSPYDHGNGIMLSNLQFSTEYTVSLRSEPSMQVSPSDAELSNASATALERKFMTPACNEIFGAGSLECAPEPVKNLEALVEPNGTARIQWVPSSEPNTILVYQLIHEPVTEHRDCGQGASSTYVNAAAVTATIQLFGRKHCEYSIKLINYDLIGREASAEILVWYRPNVSIVNSNILLYTVPLSALILAIIVLKCCTCLCCSRSNKNIKPLLSSNQRDTVTLV
;
A
#
# COMPACT_ATOMS: atom_id res chain seq x y z
N MET A 1 8.30 -6.14 -21.34
CA MET A 1 8.47 -7.38 -20.53
C MET A 1 9.88 -7.35 -19.96
N TRP A 2 10.08 -7.88 -18.74
CA TRP A 2 11.19 -7.59 -17.79
C TRP A 2 10.83 -6.48 -16.80
N THR A 3 9.74 -6.78 -16.09
CA THR A 3 9.36 -6.28 -14.78
C THR A 3 10.25 -6.87 -13.69
N GLN A 4 10.44 -6.07 -12.65
CA GLN A 4 10.57 -6.39 -11.22
C GLN A 4 11.84 -5.81 -10.59
N ILE A 5 11.58 -4.63 -10.04
CA ILE A 5 12.41 -3.78 -9.20
C ILE A 5 12.54 -4.50 -7.85
N SER A 6 13.72 -5.02 -7.54
CA SER A 6 14.09 -5.42 -6.18
C SER A 6 14.77 -4.23 -5.51
N VAL A 7 13.97 -3.27 -5.05
CA VAL A 7 14.42 -2.17 -4.18
C VAL A 7 13.41 -2.03 -3.06
N LEU A 8 13.69 -2.62 -1.89
CA LEU A 8 13.52 -2.01 -0.56
C LEU A 8 14.04 -2.97 0.55
N ILE A 9 15.33 -2.95 0.82
CA ILE A 9 15.85 -3.34 2.14
C ILE A 9 16.58 -2.11 2.66
N LEU A 10 15.89 -1.33 3.48
CA LEU A 10 16.48 -0.28 4.32
C LEU A 10 15.52 0.02 5.46
N LEU A 11 15.41 -0.93 6.38
CA LEU A 11 15.02 -0.65 7.76
C LEU A 11 16.21 -1.04 8.62
N PHE A 12 17.17 -0.12 8.76
CA PHE A 12 18.05 -0.14 9.92
C PHE A 12 17.16 0.12 11.13
N ALA A 13 16.63 -0.94 11.72
CA ALA A 13 16.24 -0.91 13.12
C ALA A 13 17.52 -0.56 13.87
N ALA A 14 17.65 0.68 14.34
CA ALA A 14 18.65 1.03 15.32
C ALA A 14 18.42 0.09 16.51
N THR A 15 19.25 -0.96 16.61
CA THR A 15 19.14 -1.94 17.67
C THR A 15 19.19 -1.17 18.99
N PRO A 16 18.24 -1.39 19.90
CA PRO A 16 18.33 -0.81 21.23
C PRO A 16 19.67 -1.21 21.84
N LYS A 17 20.29 -0.31 22.61
CA LYS A 17 21.49 -0.67 23.38
C LYS A 17 21.13 -1.84 24.28
N ALA A 18 22.03 -2.81 24.32
CA ALA A 18 21.87 -4.02 25.09
C ALA A 18 22.85 -4.04 26.27
N PHE A 19 22.45 -4.70 27.36
CA PHE A 19 23.37 -5.05 28.43
C PHE A 19 23.22 -6.52 28.79
N THR A 20 24.34 -7.13 29.16
CA THR A 20 24.41 -8.55 29.54
C THR A 20 24.16 -8.71 31.05
N VAL A 21 23.33 -9.69 31.41
CA VAL A 21 23.08 -10.14 32.78
C VAL A 21 24.30 -10.93 33.24
N LEU A 22 25.11 -10.34 34.13
CA LEU A 22 26.31 -10.97 34.66
C LEU A 22 26.13 -11.38 36.13
N PRO A 23 26.31 -12.66 36.50
CA PRO A 23 25.93 -13.17 37.81
C PRO A 23 26.77 -12.64 39.00
N TYR A 24 27.91 -11.97 38.77
CA TYR A 24 28.87 -11.66 39.85
C TYR A 24 29.45 -10.22 39.85
N VAL A 25 29.00 -9.33 38.96
CA VAL A 25 29.52 -7.95 38.94
C VAL A 25 28.58 -7.02 39.70
N GLN A 26 28.79 -6.85 41.00
CA GLN A 26 28.08 -5.83 41.77
C GLN A 26 28.66 -4.45 41.44
N ILE A 27 27.96 -3.71 40.58
CA ILE A 27 28.37 -2.36 40.22
C ILE A 27 27.79 -1.36 41.22
N ASP A 28 28.63 -0.43 41.71
CA ASP A 28 28.24 0.58 42.69
C ASP A 28 27.15 1.51 42.12
N PHE A 29 25.95 1.38 42.68
CA PHE A 29 24.79 2.20 42.34
C PHE A 29 25.08 3.70 42.50
N VAL A 30 25.88 4.09 43.50
CA VAL A 30 26.24 5.49 43.73
C VAL A 30 27.04 6.05 42.55
N HIS A 31 27.97 5.26 42.03
CA HIS A 31 28.75 5.63 40.84
C HIS A 31 27.84 5.79 39.61
N TYR A 32 26.95 4.83 39.37
CA TYR A 32 26.03 4.85 38.23
C TYR A 32 25.02 5.99 38.33
N PHE A 33 24.58 6.32 39.53
CA PHE A 33 23.72 7.45 39.77
C PHE A 33 24.37 8.77 39.37
N ARG A 34 25.61 9.00 39.83
CA ARG A 34 26.38 10.19 39.43
C ARG A 34 26.65 10.21 37.94
N LEU A 35 26.93 9.05 37.35
CA LEU A 35 27.18 8.95 35.91
C LEU A 35 25.93 9.27 35.09
N ALA A 36 24.77 8.72 35.47
CA ALA A 36 23.48 9.01 34.84
C ALA A 36 23.10 10.48 34.97
N GLN A 37 23.33 11.10 36.14
CA GLN A 37 23.09 12.53 36.34
C GLN A 37 24.04 13.40 35.47
N CYS A 38 25.32 13.02 35.38
CA CYS A 38 26.29 13.72 34.53
C CYS A 38 25.90 13.62 33.05
N ASP A 39 25.49 12.42 32.64
CA ASP A 39 25.04 12.15 31.28
C ASP A 39 23.74 12.92 30.95
N ALA A 40 22.79 13.00 31.89
CA ALA A 40 21.59 13.81 31.74
C ALA A 40 21.92 15.30 31.57
N LYS A 41 22.88 15.86 32.33
CA LYS A 41 23.40 17.24 32.14
C LYS A 41 24.06 17.43 30.77
N CYS A 42 24.82 16.44 30.30
CA CYS A 42 25.38 16.45 28.95
C CYS A 42 24.28 16.45 27.87
N ALA A 43 23.23 15.64 28.05
CA ALA A 43 22.09 15.59 27.14
C ALA A 43 21.25 16.89 27.19
N GLU A 44 21.13 17.53 28.34
CA GLU A 44 20.48 18.84 28.47
C GLU A 44 21.22 19.93 27.69
N LYS A 45 22.56 19.93 27.77
CA LYS A 45 23.40 20.97 27.14
C LYS A 45 23.70 20.72 25.67
N TYR A 46 23.94 19.47 25.28
CA TYR A 46 24.43 19.08 23.95
C TYR A 46 23.53 18.12 23.20
N GLY A 47 22.51 17.56 23.87
CA GLY A 47 21.54 16.69 23.24
C GLY A 47 20.60 17.48 22.34
N LYS A 48 20.05 16.81 21.32
CA LYS A 48 19.02 17.36 20.44
C LYS A 48 17.73 16.60 20.68
N LEU A 49 16.60 17.30 20.72
CA LEU A 49 15.31 16.62 20.75
C LEU A 49 15.09 15.90 19.41
N VAL A 50 14.96 14.57 19.48
CA VAL A 50 14.73 13.69 18.33
C VAL A 50 13.30 13.20 18.41
N LYS A 51 12.55 13.42 17.34
CA LYS A 51 11.21 12.87 17.16
C LYS A 51 11.33 11.58 16.34
N ARG A 52 11.02 10.44 16.95
CA ARG A 52 11.01 9.14 16.28
C ARG A 52 9.59 8.71 16.03
N ARG A 53 9.32 8.31 14.79
CA ARG A 53 8.06 7.70 14.40
C ARG A 53 8.02 6.23 14.85
N LEU A 54 6.91 5.83 15.46
CA LEU A 54 6.61 4.48 15.88
C LEU A 54 5.95 3.69 14.73
N ASN A 55 5.88 2.37 14.89
CA ASN A 55 5.34 1.45 13.88
C ASN A 55 3.87 1.70 13.57
N ASP A 56 3.11 2.21 14.54
CA ASP A 56 1.70 2.56 14.43
C ASP A 56 1.45 3.94 13.79
N GLY A 57 2.53 4.67 13.47
CA GLY A 57 2.48 6.01 12.90
C GLY A 57 2.52 7.15 13.91
N THR A 58 2.45 6.85 15.22
CA THR A 58 2.59 7.86 16.27
C THR A 58 4.06 8.28 16.46
N PHE A 59 4.33 9.24 17.32
CA PHE A 59 5.68 9.76 17.54
C PHE A 59 6.04 9.79 19.01
N ILE A 60 7.29 9.43 19.31
CA ILE A 60 7.92 9.67 20.61
C ILE A 60 9.01 10.72 20.45
N GLU A 61 9.17 11.55 21.48
CA GLU A 61 10.23 12.54 21.56
C GLU A 61 11.23 12.13 22.64
N TYR A 62 12.51 12.14 22.32
CA TYR A 62 13.58 11.86 23.28
C TYR A 62 14.83 12.66 22.95
N TYR A 63 15.74 12.79 23.92
CA TYR A 63 17.02 13.46 23.71
C TYR A 63 18.02 12.52 23.02
N GLY A 64 18.33 12.83 21.75
CA GLY A 64 19.32 12.14 20.94
C GLY A 64 20.73 12.24 21.51
N SER A 65 21.49 11.16 21.37
CA SER A 65 22.80 10.95 22.01
C SER A 65 23.95 10.83 20.99
N ASP A 66 23.71 11.25 19.74
CA ASP A 66 24.60 10.96 18.61
C ASP A 66 25.57 12.10 18.26
N GLY A 67 25.39 13.28 18.88
CA GLY A 67 26.22 14.45 18.62
C GLY A 67 27.66 14.31 19.10
N GLN A 68 28.62 14.82 18.32
CA GLN A 68 30.04 14.78 18.65
C GLN A 68 30.35 15.49 19.99
N GLU A 69 29.75 16.65 20.23
CA GLU A 69 29.93 17.39 21.50
C GLU A 69 29.35 16.63 22.69
N TYR A 70 28.19 15.98 22.52
CA TYR A 70 27.60 15.13 23.54
C TYR A 70 28.51 13.96 23.89
N ARG A 71 29.09 13.25 22.89
CA ARG A 71 30.04 12.15 23.12
C ARG A 71 31.31 12.61 23.85
N LEU A 72 31.80 13.81 23.53
CA LEU A 72 32.94 14.40 24.24
C LEU A 72 32.59 14.77 25.69
N CYS A 73 31.38 15.27 25.93
CA CYS A 73 30.88 15.55 27.28
C CYS A 73 30.76 14.28 28.13
N THR A 74 30.15 13.21 27.60
CA THR A 74 30.01 11.94 28.33
C THR A 74 31.34 11.24 28.57
N ALA A 75 32.31 11.37 27.66
CA ALA A 75 33.69 10.94 27.89
C ALA A 75 34.31 11.64 29.12
N GLY A 76 33.95 12.91 29.38
CA GLY A 76 34.35 13.65 30.57
C GLY A 76 33.74 13.11 31.88
N CYS A 77 32.54 12.53 31.80
CA CYS A 77 31.85 11.91 32.94
C CYS A 77 32.46 10.55 33.36
N ASN A 78 32.94 9.75 32.41
CA ASN A 78 33.35 8.34 32.58
C ASN A 78 34.75 8.12 33.21
N ARG A 79 35.23 9.02 34.06
CA ARG A 79 36.65 9.15 34.40
C ARG A 79 37.27 7.93 35.12
N ARG A 80 37.72 6.91 34.37
CA ARG A 80 38.78 5.96 34.75
C ARG A 80 39.88 5.98 33.69
N ARG A 81 40.93 6.75 34.00
CA ARG A 81 42.26 6.81 33.34
C ARG A 81 42.32 7.25 31.86
N THR A 82 43.20 8.23 31.62
CA THR A 82 43.87 8.53 30.33
C THR A 82 43.00 8.89 29.12
N VAL A 83 42.59 10.17 29.04
CA VAL A 83 42.68 10.87 27.75
C VAL A 83 43.94 11.71 27.80
N SER A 84 44.95 11.27 27.05
CA SER A 84 46.16 12.07 26.82
C SER A 84 45.73 13.45 26.36
N ARG A 85 46.24 14.48 27.03
CA ARG A 85 45.94 15.89 26.82
C ARG A 85 46.58 16.42 25.51
N ARG A 86 46.60 15.61 24.46
CA ARG A 86 47.17 15.94 23.14
C ARG A 86 46.08 15.87 22.08
N ASP A 87 45.96 17.01 21.40
CA ASP A 87 45.35 17.21 20.10
C ASP A 87 43.83 17.24 20.02
N TYR A 88 43.21 18.26 20.65
CA TYR A 88 41.92 18.78 20.18
C TYR A 88 41.87 20.31 20.36
N ASN A 89 42.58 21.02 19.47
CA ASN A 89 42.41 22.45 19.28
C ASN A 89 41.04 22.69 18.60
N GLY A 90 40.01 22.96 19.39
CA GLY A 90 38.69 23.41 18.91
C GLY A 90 37.47 22.90 19.70
N THR A 91 37.59 21.82 20.48
CA THR A 91 36.45 21.14 21.15
C THR A 91 36.60 21.00 22.68
N GLY A 92 37.57 21.69 23.28
CA GLY A 92 37.91 21.57 24.71
C GLY A 92 36.78 21.89 25.70
N ASN A 93 35.76 22.63 25.29
CA ASN A 93 34.67 23.04 26.18
C ASN A 93 33.73 21.88 26.56
N ALA A 94 33.38 20.98 25.62
CA ALA A 94 32.42 19.91 25.90
C ALA A 94 32.98 18.87 26.88
N LEU A 95 34.21 18.44 26.67
CA LEU A 95 34.92 17.54 27.58
C LEU A 95 35.11 18.17 28.97
N SER A 96 35.53 19.45 29.03
CA SER A 96 35.66 20.18 30.28
C SER A 96 34.33 20.31 31.03
N ASN A 97 33.24 20.57 30.30
CA ASN A 97 31.89 20.61 30.89
C ASN A 97 31.47 19.25 31.45
N GLY A 98 31.78 18.14 30.76
CA GLY A 98 31.54 16.79 31.29
C GLY A 98 32.29 16.53 32.60
N ILE A 99 33.55 16.94 32.67
CA ILE A 99 34.35 16.84 33.92
C ILE A 99 33.73 17.69 35.03
N GLN A 100 33.31 18.92 34.72
CA GLN A 100 32.68 19.81 35.69
C GLN A 100 31.35 19.23 36.17
N PHE A 101 30.50 18.76 35.26
CA PHE A 101 29.22 18.14 35.59
C PHE A 101 29.40 16.93 36.49
N TRP A 102 30.42 16.10 36.26
CA TRP A 102 30.77 15.00 37.14
C TRP A 102 31.10 15.47 38.57
N MET A 103 31.89 16.53 38.71
CA MET A 103 32.19 17.12 40.02
C MET A 103 30.94 17.69 40.69
N ASP A 104 30.03 18.27 39.92
CA ASP A 104 28.77 18.86 40.38
C ASP A 104 27.67 17.82 40.64
N THR A 105 27.87 16.55 40.28
CA THR A 105 26.91 15.48 40.58
C THR A 105 27.01 15.05 42.04
N ASN A 106 25.86 14.83 42.66
CA ASN A 106 25.78 14.40 44.05
C ASN A 106 24.94 13.13 44.14
N ALA A 107 25.51 12.07 44.74
CA ALA A 107 24.84 10.80 45.00
C ALA A 107 23.51 10.94 45.76
N TYR A 108 23.41 12.00 46.58
CA TYR A 108 22.28 12.32 47.44
C TYR A 108 21.48 13.52 46.92
N ALA A 109 21.60 13.86 45.64
CA ALA A 109 20.78 14.91 45.03
C ALA A 109 19.28 14.63 45.28
N GLY A 110 18.52 15.72 45.46
CA GLY A 110 17.12 15.67 45.84
C GLY A 110 16.26 14.77 44.95
N ARG A 111 15.24 14.17 45.55
CA ARG A 111 14.23 13.36 44.87
C ARG A 111 13.01 14.24 44.63
N THR A 112 12.53 14.33 43.39
CA THR A 112 11.19 14.87 43.13
C THR A 112 10.13 13.91 43.65
N GLU A 113 8.97 14.40 44.06
CA GLU A 113 7.93 13.56 44.65
C GLU A 113 7.39 12.53 43.65
N ASN A 114 7.23 12.93 42.38
CA ASN A 114 6.64 12.10 41.33
C ASN A 114 7.71 11.49 40.39
N SER A 115 7.54 10.20 40.08
CA SER A 115 8.29 9.49 39.03
C SER A 115 7.55 9.67 37.70
N PRO A 116 8.24 9.92 36.58
CA PRO A 116 7.64 9.90 35.26
C PRO A 116 7.38 8.48 34.76
N ILE A 117 7.91 7.46 35.45
CA ILE A 117 7.70 6.06 35.11
C ILE A 117 6.41 5.59 35.77
N ARG A 118 5.47 5.12 34.97
CA ARG A 118 4.23 4.50 35.40
C ARG A 118 4.40 3.01 35.70
N SER A 119 5.04 2.28 34.79
CA SER A 119 5.26 0.84 34.90
C SER A 119 6.52 0.39 34.18
N VAL A 120 7.07 -0.74 34.61
CA VAL A 120 8.18 -1.44 33.94
C VAL A 120 7.71 -2.84 33.61
N ARG A 121 7.86 -3.28 32.36
CA ARG A 121 7.40 -4.59 31.91
C ARG A 121 8.46 -5.29 31.08
N VAL A 122 8.49 -6.60 31.18
CA VAL A 122 9.30 -7.46 30.31
C VAL A 122 8.46 -7.79 29.08
N GLY A 123 9.04 -7.54 27.92
CA GLY A 123 8.45 -7.66 26.60
C GLY A 123 8.77 -8.98 25.93
N CYS A 124 8.90 -8.93 24.60
CA CYS A 124 9.34 -10.06 23.81
C CYS A 124 10.71 -10.56 24.28
N MET A 125 10.86 -11.87 24.25
CA MET A 125 12.10 -12.58 24.48
C MET A 125 12.45 -13.41 23.24
N ASP A 126 13.72 -13.70 23.06
CA ASP A 126 14.24 -14.52 21.98
C ASP A 126 15.42 -15.36 22.47
N LEU A 127 15.74 -16.41 21.73
CA LEU A 127 17.00 -17.14 21.92
C LEU A 127 18.13 -16.21 21.46
N GLY A 128 19.13 -16.02 22.32
CA GLY A 128 20.28 -15.16 22.05
C GLY A 128 21.07 -15.65 20.84
N SER A 129 21.60 -14.70 20.06
CA SER A 129 22.37 -15.06 18.88
C SER A 129 23.75 -15.63 19.27
N VAL A 130 24.13 -16.72 18.62
CA VAL A 130 25.43 -17.41 18.79
C VAL A 130 26.61 -16.54 18.33
N GLU A 131 26.35 -15.39 17.71
CA GLU A 131 27.40 -14.67 16.98
C GLU A 131 28.48 -14.06 17.87
N HIS A 132 28.23 -13.72 19.14
CA HIS A 132 29.17 -12.89 19.91
C HIS A 132 29.49 -13.25 21.38
N ASP A 133 28.97 -14.34 21.95
CA ASP A 133 29.29 -14.69 23.35
C ASP A 133 29.63 -16.18 23.52
N ASP A 134 30.63 -16.46 24.38
CA ASP A 134 31.06 -17.81 24.82
C ASP A 134 29.96 -18.58 25.62
N TYR A 135 28.72 -18.12 25.58
CA TYR A 135 27.58 -18.67 26.32
C TYR A 135 26.56 -19.24 25.34
N GLU A 136 26.62 -20.56 25.12
CA GLU A 136 25.54 -21.32 24.52
C GLU A 136 24.27 -21.19 25.42
N ASP A 137 23.09 -21.07 24.81
CA ASP A 137 21.77 -21.07 25.48
C ASP A 137 21.44 -19.88 26.41
N THR A 138 21.64 -18.64 25.94
CA THR A 138 21.14 -17.45 26.66
C THR A 138 19.85 -16.90 26.06
N ILE A 139 19.01 -16.28 26.89
CA ILE A 139 17.78 -15.62 26.48
C ILE A 139 18.02 -14.12 26.40
N GLU A 140 17.59 -13.52 25.31
CA GLU A 140 17.50 -12.08 25.13
C GLU A 140 16.07 -11.60 25.39
N GLY A 141 15.92 -10.38 25.90
CA GLY A 141 14.61 -9.81 26.20
C GLY A 141 14.58 -8.32 25.99
N LEU A 142 13.39 -7.79 25.72
CA LEU A 142 13.13 -6.36 25.70
C LEU A 142 12.48 -5.92 27.01
N ILE A 143 12.90 -4.77 27.53
CA ILE A 143 12.26 -4.12 28.68
C ILE A 143 11.60 -2.84 28.19
N PHE A 144 10.34 -2.67 28.59
CA PHE A 144 9.53 -1.49 28.33
C PHE A 144 9.33 -0.68 29.60
N VAL A 145 9.64 0.61 29.55
CA VAL A 145 9.39 1.60 30.59
C VAL A 145 8.27 2.50 30.13
N ASP A 146 7.07 2.30 30.67
CA ASP A 146 5.90 3.10 30.32
C ASP A 146 5.99 4.44 31.08
N LEU A 147 5.91 5.55 30.34
CA LEU A 147 6.05 6.91 30.88
C LEU A 147 4.70 7.63 30.94
N ASP A 148 4.54 8.55 31.89
CA ASP A 148 3.44 9.52 31.87
C ASP A 148 3.72 10.60 30.81
N GLU A 149 2.70 10.95 30.00
CA GLU A 149 2.77 11.75 28.74
C GLU A 149 3.42 13.14 28.85
N GLN A 150 3.79 13.61 30.05
CA GLN A 150 4.24 14.99 30.28
C GLN A 150 5.76 15.15 30.49
N HIS A 151 6.56 14.09 30.41
CA HIS A 151 7.98 14.21 30.80
C HIS A 151 8.91 14.63 29.64
N ARG A 152 9.19 15.93 29.54
CA ARG A 152 10.07 16.53 28.52
C ARG A 152 11.53 16.74 28.94
N HIS A 153 11.97 16.13 30.04
CA HIS A 153 13.34 16.33 30.54
C HIS A 153 14.31 15.26 30.00
N PRO A 154 15.60 15.59 29.79
CA PRO A 154 16.62 14.62 29.43
C PRO A 154 16.78 13.61 30.56
N THR A 155 16.22 12.42 30.35
CA THR A 155 16.13 11.37 31.37
C THR A 155 17.06 10.22 31.03
N ARG A 156 17.69 9.68 32.07
CA ARG A 156 18.49 8.45 32.04
C ARG A 156 17.88 7.42 32.97
N TYR A 157 17.87 6.17 32.53
CA TYR A 157 17.22 5.07 33.23
C TYR A 157 18.31 4.17 33.80
N ILE A 158 18.47 4.16 35.12
CA ILE A 158 19.36 3.20 35.78
C ILE A 158 18.58 1.90 35.92
N VAL A 159 19.14 0.83 35.38
CA VAL A 159 18.52 -0.49 35.39
C VAL A 159 19.22 -1.36 36.43
N GLN A 160 18.44 -1.93 37.33
CA GLN A 160 18.86 -2.96 38.25
C GLN A 160 18.02 -4.21 38.03
N TRP A 161 18.58 -5.38 38.28
CA TRP A 161 17.87 -6.64 38.16
C TRP A 161 18.18 -7.56 39.32
N LYS A 162 17.31 -8.54 39.52
CA LYS A 162 17.54 -9.68 40.40
C LYS A 162 16.86 -10.92 39.83
N GLN A 163 17.29 -12.09 40.27
CA GLN A 163 16.77 -13.39 39.89
C GLN A 163 16.47 -14.26 41.11
N ARG A 164 15.57 -15.22 40.95
CA ARG A 164 15.38 -16.32 41.90
C ARG A 164 16.31 -17.47 41.56
N THR A 165 17.05 -17.96 42.55
CA THR A 165 17.85 -19.19 42.41
C THR A 165 17.05 -20.38 42.93
N TYR A 166 16.90 -21.42 42.11
CA TYR A 166 16.29 -22.69 42.52
C TYR A 166 17.37 -23.61 43.09
N ASP A 167 17.69 -23.44 44.37
CA ASP A 167 18.64 -24.32 45.09
C ASP A 167 17.93 -25.37 45.98
N GLY A 168 16.60 -25.51 45.83
CA GLY A 168 15.79 -26.48 46.59
C GLY A 168 15.33 -25.98 47.97
N SER A 169 15.60 -24.72 48.32
CA SER A 169 15.11 -24.05 49.54
C SER A 169 13.97 -23.06 49.20
N PRO A 170 13.28 -22.40 50.16
CA PRO A 170 12.24 -21.41 49.84
C PRO A 170 12.86 -20.19 49.13
N THR A 171 13.01 -20.28 47.81
CA THR A 171 13.47 -19.25 46.85
C THR A 171 14.40 -18.21 47.45
N GLU A 172 15.70 -18.51 47.56
CA GLU A 172 16.70 -17.46 47.76
C GLU A 172 16.70 -16.53 46.53
N GLU A 173 16.48 -15.23 46.77
CA GLU A 173 16.56 -14.19 45.76
C GLU A 173 17.96 -13.58 45.84
N ASN A 174 18.64 -13.38 44.70
CA ASN A 174 19.89 -12.64 44.74
C ASN A 174 19.64 -11.16 45.08
N GLY A 175 20.70 -10.49 45.55
CA GLY A 175 20.67 -9.04 45.76
C GLY A 175 20.43 -8.28 44.45
N TRP A 176 19.93 -7.05 44.55
CA TRP A 176 19.80 -6.18 43.38
C TRP A 176 21.17 -5.85 42.77
N ILE A 177 21.33 -6.17 41.50
CA ILE A 177 22.54 -5.90 40.71
C ILE A 177 22.28 -4.71 39.79
N THR A 178 23.11 -3.68 39.89
CA THR A 178 23.08 -2.55 38.93
C THR A 178 23.76 -2.97 37.64
N ALA A 179 23.07 -2.82 36.52
CA ALA A 179 23.55 -3.32 35.23
C ALA A 179 23.93 -2.20 34.25
N SER A 180 23.02 -1.28 33.95
CA SER A 180 23.23 -0.30 32.87
C SER A 180 22.57 1.06 33.14
N ILE A 181 22.93 2.03 32.28
CA ILE A 181 22.29 3.34 32.18
C ILE A 181 21.75 3.48 30.77
N GLU A 182 20.44 3.50 30.64
CA GLU A 182 19.77 3.57 29.36
C GLU A 182 19.30 4.99 29.04
N SER A 183 19.37 5.32 27.75
CA SER A 183 18.99 6.64 27.22
C SER A 183 17.58 6.65 26.63
N LYS A 184 16.98 5.47 26.44
CA LYS A 184 15.66 5.26 25.83
C LYS A 184 14.78 4.47 26.80
N PRO A 185 13.44 4.66 26.76
CA PRO A 185 12.49 3.92 27.59
C PRO A 185 12.27 2.46 27.13
N THR A 186 12.96 2.03 26.07
CA THR A 186 12.99 0.64 25.60
C THR A 186 14.43 0.24 25.36
N PHE A 187 14.83 -0.87 25.96
CA PHE A 187 16.21 -1.38 25.91
C PHE A 187 16.25 -2.91 25.92
N LYS A 188 17.36 -3.48 25.45
CA LYS A 188 17.57 -4.93 25.34
C LYS A 188 18.36 -5.44 26.54
N VAL A 189 18.03 -6.65 26.97
CA VAL A 189 18.71 -7.42 28.02
C VAL A 189 19.19 -8.71 27.39
N GLU A 190 20.47 -9.04 27.60
CA GLU A 190 21.13 -10.22 27.05
C GLU A 190 21.64 -11.10 28.20
N GLY A 191 21.94 -12.38 27.95
CA GLY A 191 22.54 -13.26 28.95
C GLY A 191 21.60 -13.77 30.04
N MET A 192 20.28 -13.69 29.86
CA MET A 192 19.35 -14.28 30.83
C MET A 192 19.41 -15.81 30.75
N VAL A 193 19.60 -16.48 31.89
CA VAL A 193 19.53 -17.94 31.99
C VAL A 193 18.11 -18.43 31.66
N PRO A 194 17.93 -19.47 30.84
CA PRO A 194 16.62 -20.04 30.51
C PRO A 194 15.82 -20.52 31.73
N SER A 195 14.48 -20.45 31.64
CA SER A 195 13.54 -20.90 32.68
C SER A 195 13.67 -20.27 34.07
N MET A 196 14.45 -19.20 34.22
CA MET A 196 14.66 -18.47 35.47
C MET A 196 13.69 -17.30 35.62
N GLN A 197 13.42 -16.89 36.86
CA GLN A 197 12.57 -15.74 37.14
C GLN A 197 13.41 -14.50 37.44
N TYR A 198 13.15 -13.42 36.70
CA TYR A 198 13.80 -12.12 36.81
C TYR A 198 12.82 -11.04 37.26
N ARG A 199 13.36 -10.05 37.98
CA ARG A 199 12.67 -8.82 38.31
C ARG A 199 13.58 -7.64 38.01
N PHE A 200 13.03 -6.63 37.35
CA PHE A 200 13.75 -5.43 36.97
C PHE A 200 13.28 -4.24 37.81
N MET A 201 14.21 -3.34 38.14
CA MET A 201 13.96 -2.10 38.82
C MET A 201 14.59 -0.97 38.01
N VAL A 202 13.80 0.04 37.70
CA VAL A 202 14.24 1.18 36.90
C VAL A 202 14.09 2.46 37.70
N THR A 203 15.16 3.26 37.72
CA THR A 203 15.18 4.58 38.34
C THR A 203 15.38 5.65 37.27
N ALA A 204 14.46 6.61 37.17
CA ALA A 204 14.59 7.77 36.29
C ALA A 204 15.49 8.85 36.94
N VAL A 205 16.47 9.33 36.19
CA VAL A 205 17.45 10.33 36.63
C VAL A 205 17.55 11.46 35.61
N GLY A 206 17.36 12.68 36.08
CA GLY A 206 17.54 13.90 35.30
C GLY A 206 18.78 14.70 35.71
N PRO A 207 18.98 15.89 35.12
CA PRO A 207 20.12 16.76 35.40
C PRO A 207 20.21 17.18 36.88
N SER A 208 19.05 17.37 37.52
CA SER A 208 18.91 17.84 38.91
C SER A 208 18.93 16.72 39.95
N GLY A 209 18.75 15.45 39.57
CA GLY A 209 18.69 14.33 40.51
C GLY A 209 17.67 13.27 40.10
N ARG A 210 17.12 12.55 41.09
CA ARG A 210 16.15 11.48 40.86
C ARG A 210 14.77 12.03 40.58
N PHE A 211 14.11 11.47 39.59
CA PHE A 211 12.68 11.66 39.41
C PHE A 211 11.91 10.58 40.14
N GLY A 212 11.29 10.93 41.27
CA GLY A 212 10.49 9.98 42.04
C GLY A 212 11.29 8.79 42.60
N GLY A 213 10.54 7.73 42.91
CA GLY A 213 11.11 6.46 43.40
C GLY A 213 11.38 5.47 42.28
N PRO A 214 12.18 4.43 42.54
CA PRO A 214 12.35 3.33 41.60
C PRO A 214 11.02 2.61 41.36
N VAL A 215 10.78 2.21 40.11
CA VAL A 215 9.62 1.41 39.71
C VAL A 215 10.10 0.00 39.38
N MET A 216 9.39 -1.02 39.88
CA MET A 216 9.73 -2.42 39.67
C MET A 216 8.78 -3.07 38.69
N SER A 217 9.29 -4.01 37.90
CA SER A 217 8.46 -4.93 37.13
C SER A 217 7.84 -5.99 38.04
N ASP A 218 6.86 -6.69 37.49
CA ASP A 218 6.47 -8.01 37.98
C ASP A 218 7.58 -9.03 37.72
N TRP A 219 7.48 -10.20 38.37
CA TRP A 219 8.36 -11.32 38.10
C TRP A 219 8.06 -11.91 36.71
N ALA A 220 9.07 -11.90 35.85
CA ALA A 220 8.99 -12.49 34.52
C ALA A 220 9.86 -13.75 34.47
N GLN A 221 9.33 -14.81 33.87
CA GLN A 221 10.10 -16.02 33.62
C GLN A 221 10.73 -15.92 32.23
N SER A 222 12.02 -16.21 32.12
CA SER A 222 12.70 -16.34 30.83
C SER A 222 12.23 -17.57 30.09
N LEU A 223 12.31 -17.54 28.76
CA LEU A 223 11.96 -18.67 27.90
C LEU A 223 12.78 -19.92 28.28
N PRO A 224 12.23 -21.14 28.13
CA PRO A 224 13.04 -22.36 28.12
C PRO A 224 13.94 -22.39 26.88
N ALA A 225 15.02 -23.15 26.96
CA ALA A 225 16.01 -23.26 25.88
C ALA A 225 15.44 -23.85 24.58
N GLU A 226 14.33 -24.58 24.65
CA GLU A 226 13.71 -25.31 23.52
C GLU A 226 12.29 -24.79 23.19
N GLU A 227 12.04 -23.47 23.27
CA GLU A 227 10.70 -22.94 22.94
C GLU A 227 10.44 -22.86 21.42
N GLU A 228 9.38 -23.50 20.95
CA GLU A 228 8.87 -23.34 19.58
C GLU A 228 8.21 -21.96 19.43
N LEU A 229 8.50 -21.26 18.33
CA LEU A 229 7.91 -19.95 18.05
C LEU A 229 6.39 -20.04 17.95
N ASN A 230 5.71 -19.35 18.86
CA ASN A 230 4.27 -19.20 18.79
C ASN A 230 3.90 -18.27 17.63
N ALA A 231 3.23 -18.81 16.61
CA ALA A 231 2.68 -18.00 15.53
C ALA A 231 1.62 -17.03 16.07
N PRO A 232 1.49 -15.82 15.48
CA PRO A 232 0.41 -14.91 15.82
C PRO A 232 -0.94 -15.59 15.58
N VAL A 233 -1.88 -15.42 16.53
CA VAL A 233 -3.18 -16.10 16.52
C VAL A 233 -4.29 -15.10 16.17
N GLY A 234 -5.21 -15.50 15.29
CA GLY A 234 -6.40 -14.72 14.94
C GLY A 234 -6.30 -13.96 13.62
N PRO A 235 -7.39 -13.31 13.16
CA PRO A 235 -7.38 -12.62 11.88
C PRO A 235 -6.57 -11.31 11.92
N LEU A 236 -5.86 -11.01 10.85
CA LEU A 236 -5.32 -9.66 10.64
C LEU A 236 -6.49 -8.69 10.37
N LEU A 237 -6.52 -7.60 11.14
CA LEU A 237 -7.42 -6.48 10.93
C LEU A 237 -6.68 -5.45 10.08
N VAL A 238 -7.23 -5.06 8.94
CA VAL A 238 -6.64 -4.01 8.11
C VAL A 238 -7.62 -2.87 7.95
N SER A 239 -7.21 -1.67 8.32
CA SER A 239 -7.97 -0.44 8.09
C SER A 239 -7.19 0.49 7.17
N THR A 240 -7.79 0.89 6.06
CA THR A 240 -7.20 1.82 5.10
C THR A 240 -7.70 3.24 5.34
N GLN A 241 -6.84 4.23 5.14
CA GLN A 241 -7.17 5.64 5.29
C GLN A 241 -6.26 6.52 4.44
N TYR A 242 -6.62 7.79 4.27
CA TYR A 242 -5.79 8.81 3.66
C TYR A 242 -5.45 9.90 4.69
N ASN A 243 -4.19 10.33 4.72
CA ASN A 243 -3.73 11.49 5.47
C ASN A 243 -2.72 12.27 4.63
N THR A 244 -2.76 13.60 4.66
CA THR A 244 -1.83 14.51 3.98
C THR A 244 -0.36 14.18 4.26
N ASP A 245 -0.02 13.74 5.47
CA ASP A 245 1.37 13.47 5.86
C ASP A 245 1.89 12.11 5.36
N ASN A 246 0.97 11.16 5.12
CA ASN A 246 1.31 9.74 4.91
C ASN A 246 0.77 9.15 3.59
N GLY A 247 0.10 9.99 2.80
CA GLY A 247 -0.65 9.56 1.62
C GLY A 247 -1.73 8.54 1.97
N VAL A 248 -1.97 7.63 1.03
CA VAL A 248 -2.78 6.44 1.28
C VAL A 248 -2.01 5.51 2.21
N CYS A 249 -2.65 5.07 3.27
CA CYS A 249 -2.04 4.19 4.25
C CYS A 249 -2.98 3.08 4.70
N ALA A 250 -2.38 1.99 5.18
CA ALA A 250 -3.08 0.86 5.76
C ALA A 250 -2.48 0.54 7.12
N LEU A 251 -3.31 0.57 8.16
CA LEU A 251 -2.95 0.13 9.49
C LEU A 251 -3.34 -1.35 9.63
N VAL A 252 -2.32 -2.20 9.68
CA VAL A 252 -2.46 -3.65 9.85
C VAL A 252 -2.33 -3.96 11.33
N LYS A 253 -3.37 -4.52 11.94
CA LYS A 253 -3.38 -4.95 13.34
C LYS A 253 -3.56 -6.45 13.47
N TRP A 254 -3.01 -7.04 14.53
CA TRP A 254 -3.20 -8.46 14.86
C TRP A 254 -3.64 -8.62 16.30
N TYR A 255 -4.32 -9.73 16.57
CA TYR A 255 -4.65 -10.12 17.93
C TYR A 255 -3.46 -10.80 18.58
N HIS A 256 -3.27 -10.55 19.87
CA HIS A 256 -2.33 -11.31 20.67
C HIS A 256 -2.92 -12.69 20.96
N SER A 257 -2.06 -13.70 21.01
CA SER A 257 -2.45 -15.01 21.51
C SER A 257 -2.92 -14.86 22.97
N PRO A 258 -3.99 -15.54 23.41
CA PRO A 258 -4.40 -15.54 24.82
C PRO A 258 -3.32 -16.13 25.76
N TYR A 259 -2.29 -16.76 25.20
CA TYR A 259 -1.11 -17.24 25.93
C TYR A 259 0.01 -16.17 26.05
N GLN A 260 -0.08 -15.04 25.32
CA GLN A 260 0.77 -13.88 25.55
C GLN A 260 0.24 -13.11 26.76
N ARG A 261 1.09 -12.89 27.77
CA ARG A 261 0.74 -12.06 28.94
C ARG A 261 0.32 -10.66 28.46
N GLU A 262 -0.75 -10.15 29.08
CA GLU A 262 -1.49 -8.97 28.63
C GLU A 262 -0.58 -7.82 28.14
N PRO A 263 -0.77 -7.34 26.90
CA PRO A 263 -0.15 -6.11 26.46
C PRO A 263 -0.70 -4.93 27.27
N SER A 264 0.15 -3.93 27.48
CA SER A 264 -0.23 -2.70 28.17
C SER A 264 -1.36 -1.98 27.43
N PRO A 265 -2.22 -1.23 28.14
CA PRO A 265 -3.14 -0.28 27.51
C PRO A 265 -2.44 0.84 26.70
N TYR A 266 -1.10 0.90 26.74
CA TYR A 266 -0.22 1.80 25.98
C TYR A 266 0.77 1.03 25.09
N ASP A 267 0.50 -0.22 24.72
CA ASP A 267 1.13 -0.74 23.50
C ASP A 267 0.66 0.15 22.35
N HIS A 268 1.53 1.11 22.00
CA HIS A 268 1.39 2.03 20.90
C HIS A 268 1.44 1.22 19.60
N GLY A 269 0.26 0.67 19.31
CA GLY A 269 -0.17 -0.11 18.17
C GLY A 269 0.22 -1.58 18.22
N ASN A 270 -0.77 -2.45 18.43
CA ASN A 270 -0.79 -3.83 17.93
C ASN A 270 -0.90 -3.83 16.41
N GLY A 271 -0.07 -3.03 15.73
CA GLY A 271 -0.20 -2.80 14.32
C GLY A 271 0.90 -2.00 13.68
N ILE A 272 1.07 -2.24 12.39
CA ILE A 272 2.05 -1.60 11.53
C ILE A 272 1.29 -0.74 10.54
N MET A 273 1.66 0.54 10.46
CA MET A 273 1.13 1.44 9.46
C MET A 273 2.01 1.43 8.21
N LEU A 274 1.45 0.90 7.13
CA LEU A 274 2.01 0.97 5.79
C LEU A 274 1.60 2.31 5.17
N SER A 275 2.55 3.17 4.83
CA SER A 275 2.30 4.50 4.25
C SER A 275 2.68 4.57 2.77
N ASN A 276 2.21 5.61 2.07
CA ASN A 276 2.49 5.88 0.66
C ASN A 276 2.09 4.74 -0.29
N LEU A 277 0.95 4.11 -0.01
CA LEU A 277 0.34 3.13 -0.90
C LEU A 277 -0.28 3.82 -2.13
N GLN A 278 -0.57 3.04 -3.17
CA GLN A 278 -1.28 3.53 -4.35
C GLN A 278 -2.79 3.48 -4.12
N PHE A 279 -3.53 4.42 -4.73
CA PHE A 279 -5.00 4.42 -4.74
C PHE A 279 -5.54 3.21 -5.53
N SER A 280 -6.74 2.75 -5.19
CA SER A 280 -7.47 1.69 -5.91
C SER A 280 -6.65 0.43 -6.22
N THR A 281 -5.77 0.02 -5.30
CA THR A 281 -4.81 -1.06 -5.50
C THR A 281 -5.05 -2.16 -4.47
N GLU A 282 -5.10 -3.41 -4.92
CA GLU A 282 -5.20 -4.58 -4.04
C GLU A 282 -3.82 -4.93 -3.51
N TYR A 283 -3.70 -5.02 -2.19
CA TYR A 283 -2.49 -5.44 -1.50
C TYR A 283 -2.76 -6.74 -0.72
N THR A 284 -1.71 -7.55 -0.59
CA THR A 284 -1.69 -8.72 0.29
C THR A 284 -0.64 -8.49 1.36
N VAL A 285 -1.01 -8.65 2.63
CA VAL A 285 -0.09 -8.61 3.77
C VAL A 285 0.00 -9.99 4.41
N SER A 286 1.23 -10.42 4.69
CA SER A 286 1.52 -11.65 5.44
C SER A 286 2.32 -11.32 6.71
N LEU A 287 1.92 -11.91 7.83
CA LEU A 287 2.59 -11.78 9.12
C LEU A 287 3.07 -13.17 9.57
N ARG A 288 4.37 -13.27 9.87
CA ARG A 288 5.01 -14.49 10.35
C ARG A 288 5.97 -14.18 11.50
N SER A 289 6.10 -15.14 12.42
CA SER A 289 7.19 -15.17 13.39
C SER A 289 8.41 -15.79 12.73
N GLU A 290 9.56 -15.10 12.74
CA GLU A 290 10.84 -15.66 12.31
C GLU A 290 11.74 -15.90 13.53
N PRO A 291 12.47 -17.02 13.59
CA PRO A 291 13.50 -17.24 14.61
C PRO A 291 14.70 -16.32 14.36
N SER A 292 15.38 -15.91 15.43
CA SER A 292 16.66 -15.20 15.34
C SER A 292 17.76 -16.02 14.65
N MET A 293 17.67 -17.35 14.63
CA MET A 293 18.60 -18.22 13.92
C MET A 293 18.42 -18.10 12.41
N GLN A 294 19.44 -17.54 11.74
CA GLN A 294 19.64 -17.77 10.31
C GLN A 294 19.95 -19.25 10.09
N VAL A 295 18.91 -20.04 9.84
CA VAL A 295 19.06 -21.43 9.41
C VAL A 295 19.70 -21.41 8.02
N SER A 296 20.81 -22.12 7.89
CA SER A 296 21.50 -22.35 6.61
C SER A 296 20.49 -22.78 5.52
N PRO A 297 20.66 -22.33 4.26
CA PRO A 297 19.68 -22.56 3.19
C PRO A 297 19.40 -24.04 2.87
N SER A 298 20.19 -24.99 3.40
CA SER A 298 19.97 -26.43 3.28
C SER A 298 18.86 -26.99 4.19
N ASP A 299 18.52 -26.31 5.29
CA ASP A 299 17.50 -26.76 6.27
C ASP A 299 16.24 -25.87 6.25
N ALA A 300 16.22 -24.86 5.37
CA ALA A 300 15.08 -23.96 5.15
C ALA A 300 13.85 -24.68 4.55
N GLU A 301 14.03 -25.81 3.89
CA GLU A 301 12.91 -26.60 3.34
C GLU A 301 12.16 -27.41 4.40
N LEU A 302 12.78 -27.74 5.54
CA LEU A 302 12.13 -28.48 6.63
C LEU A 302 11.47 -27.57 7.68
N SER A 303 11.95 -26.33 7.83
CA SER A 303 11.44 -25.35 8.80
C SER A 303 10.31 -24.45 8.26
N ASN A 304 10.11 -24.40 6.94
CA ASN A 304 8.98 -23.70 6.30
C ASN A 304 7.61 -24.34 6.60
N ALA A 305 7.56 -25.48 7.27
CA ALA A 305 6.32 -26.21 7.54
C ALA A 305 5.62 -25.85 8.87
N SER A 306 6.26 -25.13 9.81
CA SER A 306 5.70 -24.95 11.17
C SER A 306 5.19 -23.55 11.51
N ALA A 307 5.62 -22.49 10.82
CA ALA A 307 5.12 -21.14 11.08
C ALA A 307 3.96 -20.80 10.12
N THR A 308 2.73 -21.12 10.50
CA THR A 308 1.53 -20.66 9.77
C THR A 308 1.51 -19.14 9.70
N ALA A 309 1.73 -18.59 8.50
CA ALA A 309 1.66 -17.15 8.26
C ALA A 309 0.19 -16.70 8.23
N LEU A 310 -0.11 -15.59 8.91
CA LEU A 310 -1.41 -14.95 8.77
C LEU A 310 -1.40 -14.09 7.51
N GLU A 311 -2.29 -14.36 6.57
CA GLU A 311 -2.43 -13.58 5.34
C GLU A 311 -3.75 -12.84 5.27
N ARG A 312 -3.73 -11.61 4.76
CA ARG A 312 -4.94 -10.82 4.50
C ARG A 312 -4.79 -9.97 3.25
N LYS A 313 -5.83 -9.98 2.43
CA LYS A 313 -5.98 -9.06 1.30
C LYS A 313 -6.80 -7.84 1.69
N PHE A 314 -6.44 -6.68 1.17
CA PHE A 314 -7.19 -5.44 1.34
C PHE A 314 -7.06 -4.55 0.10
N MET A 315 -8.07 -3.70 -0.10
CA MET A 315 -8.09 -2.71 -1.18
C MET A 315 -7.87 -1.32 -0.58
N THR A 316 -7.00 -0.52 -1.17
CA THR A 316 -6.88 0.89 -0.81
C THR A 316 -8.07 1.71 -1.33
N PRO A 317 -8.42 2.83 -0.67
CA PRO A 317 -9.49 3.70 -1.13
C PRO A 317 -9.21 4.21 -2.55
N ALA A 318 -10.27 4.56 -3.25
CA ALA A 318 -10.15 5.20 -4.55
C ALA A 318 -9.85 6.70 -4.40
N CYS A 319 -9.16 7.29 -5.38
CA CYS A 319 -8.78 8.69 -5.31
C CYS A 319 -10.01 9.62 -5.25
N ASN A 320 -11.05 9.28 -6.01
CA ASN A 320 -12.33 10.00 -6.06
C ASN A 320 -13.12 9.92 -4.74
N GLU A 321 -12.96 8.87 -3.94
CA GLU A 321 -13.58 8.73 -2.60
C GLU A 321 -12.95 9.71 -1.60
N ILE A 322 -11.67 10.05 -1.81
CA ILE A 322 -10.91 10.96 -0.93
C ILE A 322 -11.03 12.41 -1.37
N PHE A 323 -10.80 12.70 -2.65
CA PHE A 323 -10.76 14.08 -3.17
C PHE A 323 -12.04 14.52 -3.88
N GLY A 324 -13.01 13.64 -4.04
CA GLY A 324 -14.24 13.88 -4.80
C GLY A 324 -14.11 13.54 -6.29
N ALA A 325 -15.24 13.24 -6.92
CA ALA A 325 -15.32 12.98 -8.35
C ALA A 325 -14.94 14.23 -9.16
N GLY A 326 -14.08 14.06 -10.17
CA GLY A 326 -13.60 15.16 -11.01
C GLY A 326 -12.49 16.03 -10.39
N SER A 327 -11.92 15.62 -9.25
CA SER A 327 -10.76 16.31 -8.67
C SER A 327 -9.54 16.25 -9.60
N LEU A 328 -8.83 17.38 -9.71
CA LEU A 328 -7.59 17.47 -10.47
C LEU A 328 -6.42 16.70 -9.83
N GLU A 329 -6.53 16.37 -8.54
CA GLU A 329 -5.58 15.50 -7.83
C GLU A 329 -5.65 14.04 -8.30
N CYS A 330 -6.78 13.65 -8.90
CA CYS A 330 -7.02 12.30 -9.38
C CYS A 330 -6.85 12.20 -10.90
N ALA A 331 -6.54 10.99 -11.39
CA ALA A 331 -6.64 10.71 -12.82
C ALA A 331 -8.12 10.81 -13.26
N PRO A 332 -8.38 11.33 -14.48
CA PRO A 332 -9.75 11.38 -14.99
C PRO A 332 -10.35 9.98 -15.10
N GLU A 333 -11.64 9.86 -14.77
CA GLU A 333 -12.38 8.60 -14.88
C GLU A 333 -13.12 8.53 -16.22
N PRO A 334 -13.19 7.36 -16.86
CA PRO A 334 -13.98 7.17 -18.08
C PRO A 334 -15.46 7.29 -17.76
N VAL A 335 -16.25 7.67 -18.77
CA VAL A 335 -17.72 7.69 -18.66
C VAL A 335 -18.28 6.32 -18.28
N LYS A 336 -19.43 6.30 -17.61
CA LYS A 336 -20.12 5.07 -17.18
C LYS A 336 -21.30 4.78 -18.10
N ASN A 337 -21.67 3.51 -18.25
CA ASN A 337 -22.81 3.05 -19.05
C ASN A 337 -22.85 3.65 -20.47
N LEU A 338 -21.73 3.54 -21.20
CA LEU A 338 -21.68 3.94 -22.61
C LEU A 338 -22.53 2.96 -23.44
N GLU A 339 -23.59 3.47 -24.05
CA GLU A 339 -24.54 2.71 -24.86
C GLU A 339 -24.76 3.37 -26.21
N ALA A 340 -25.08 2.56 -27.22
CA ALA A 340 -25.34 3.03 -28.57
C ALA A 340 -26.54 2.31 -29.20
N LEU A 341 -27.53 3.10 -29.62
CA LEU A 341 -28.72 2.64 -30.32
C LEU A 341 -28.57 2.99 -31.80
N VAL A 342 -28.38 1.95 -32.63
CA VAL A 342 -28.16 2.11 -34.07
C VAL A 342 -29.47 1.90 -34.82
N GLU A 343 -29.92 2.94 -35.52
CA GLU A 343 -31.10 2.89 -36.39
C GLU A 343 -30.77 2.32 -37.79
N PRO A 344 -31.75 1.76 -38.51
CA PRO A 344 -31.54 1.17 -39.85
C PRO A 344 -31.13 2.18 -40.93
N ASN A 345 -31.34 3.48 -40.69
CA ASN A 345 -30.92 4.60 -41.54
C ASN A 345 -29.42 4.95 -41.35
N GLY A 346 -28.73 4.29 -40.42
CA GLY A 346 -27.33 4.53 -40.08
C GLY A 346 -27.11 5.58 -38.99
N THR A 347 -28.17 6.22 -38.49
CA THR A 347 -28.05 7.14 -37.36
C THR A 347 -27.86 6.34 -36.07
N ALA A 348 -26.76 6.59 -35.35
CA ALA A 348 -26.50 5.98 -34.06
C ALA A 348 -26.61 7.03 -32.95
N ARG A 349 -27.49 6.78 -31.98
CA ARG A 349 -27.65 7.61 -30.79
C ARG A 349 -26.82 7.01 -29.67
N ILE A 350 -25.82 7.77 -29.23
CA ILE A 350 -24.89 7.41 -28.17
C ILE A 350 -25.36 8.06 -26.88
N GLN A 351 -25.38 7.30 -25.78
CA GLN A 351 -25.77 7.76 -24.45
C GLN A 351 -24.73 7.31 -23.43
N TRP A 352 -24.45 8.15 -22.44
CA TRP A 352 -23.53 7.83 -21.36
C TRP A 352 -23.93 8.52 -20.05
N VAL A 353 -23.35 8.06 -18.95
CA VAL A 353 -23.40 8.72 -17.65
C VAL A 353 -22.05 9.42 -17.42
N PRO A 354 -22.03 10.76 -17.20
CA PRO A 354 -20.81 11.50 -16.88
C PRO A 354 -20.05 10.90 -15.71
N SER A 355 -18.71 10.90 -15.79
CA SER A 355 -17.85 10.42 -14.70
C SER A 355 -17.75 11.40 -13.53
N SER A 356 -18.02 12.68 -13.78
CA SER A 356 -18.01 13.75 -12.81
C SER A 356 -18.99 14.86 -13.19
N GLU A 357 -19.11 15.88 -12.35
CA GLU A 357 -19.98 17.03 -12.59
C GLU A 357 -19.55 17.81 -13.85
N PRO A 358 -20.50 18.35 -14.65
CA PRO A 358 -20.19 19.01 -15.92
C PRO A 358 -19.19 20.18 -15.81
N ASN A 359 -19.11 20.84 -14.66
CA ASN A 359 -18.16 21.93 -14.40
C ASN A 359 -16.70 21.46 -14.21
N THR A 360 -16.47 20.15 -14.08
CA THR A 360 -15.13 19.55 -13.97
C THR A 360 -14.65 18.91 -15.29
N ILE A 361 -15.51 18.91 -16.31
CA ILE A 361 -15.23 18.33 -17.62
C ILE A 361 -15.05 19.48 -18.61
N LEU A 362 -13.95 19.46 -19.35
CA LEU A 362 -13.66 20.47 -20.37
C LEU A 362 -14.52 20.22 -21.62
N VAL A 363 -14.42 19.00 -22.16
CA VAL A 363 -15.11 18.60 -23.40
C VAL A 363 -15.11 17.08 -23.51
N TYR A 364 -16.08 16.54 -24.25
CA TYR A 364 -16.05 15.16 -24.72
C TYR A 364 -15.60 15.08 -26.18
N GLN A 365 -14.85 14.06 -26.54
CA GLN A 365 -14.51 13.73 -27.92
C GLN A 365 -15.04 12.35 -28.25
N LEU A 366 -15.97 12.29 -29.21
CA LEU A 366 -16.55 11.06 -29.71
C LEU A 366 -15.84 10.67 -31.00
N ILE A 367 -15.15 9.54 -30.98
CA ILE A 367 -14.45 8.95 -32.12
C ILE A 367 -15.20 7.69 -32.52
N HIS A 368 -15.47 7.54 -33.81
CA HIS A 368 -16.00 6.28 -34.35
C HIS A 368 -15.22 5.87 -35.58
N GLU A 369 -14.94 4.57 -35.68
CA GLU A 369 -14.22 3.99 -36.81
C GLU A 369 -14.75 2.60 -37.16
N PRO A 370 -14.77 2.22 -38.44
CA PRO A 370 -15.15 0.89 -38.86
C PRO A 370 -14.03 -0.11 -38.54
N VAL A 371 -14.37 -1.15 -37.79
CA VAL A 371 -13.45 -2.27 -37.49
C VAL A 371 -13.38 -3.24 -38.67
N THR A 372 -14.46 -3.34 -39.44
CA THR A 372 -14.52 -4.21 -40.62
C THR A 372 -13.76 -3.59 -41.80
N GLU A 373 -12.62 -4.17 -42.19
CA GLU A 373 -11.87 -3.77 -43.39
C GLU A 373 -12.58 -4.23 -44.69
N HIS A 374 -13.65 -3.53 -45.06
CA HIS A 374 -14.33 -3.74 -46.34
C HIS A 374 -14.56 -2.40 -47.05
N ARG A 375 -14.35 -2.36 -48.37
CA ARG A 375 -14.60 -1.17 -49.22
C ARG A 375 -16.03 -0.63 -49.17
N ASP A 376 -16.97 -1.39 -48.59
CA ASP A 376 -18.39 -1.05 -48.51
C ASP A 376 -18.76 -0.48 -47.12
N CYS A 377 -17.80 -0.46 -46.19
CA CYS A 377 -17.86 0.22 -44.90
C CYS A 377 -17.18 1.59 -45.01
N GLY A 378 -17.42 2.49 -44.06
CA GLY A 378 -16.74 3.79 -44.01
C GLY A 378 -15.21 3.65 -44.07
N GLN A 379 -14.51 4.74 -44.39
CA GLN A 379 -13.04 4.76 -44.36
C GLN A 379 -12.56 5.82 -43.38
N GLY A 380 -11.69 5.40 -42.46
CA GLY A 380 -11.06 6.27 -41.47
C GLY A 380 -11.90 6.52 -40.22
N ALA A 381 -11.21 6.99 -39.18
CA ALA A 381 -11.84 7.45 -37.94
C ALA A 381 -12.46 8.83 -38.12
N SER A 382 -13.66 9.02 -37.61
CA SER A 382 -14.35 10.31 -37.57
C SER A 382 -14.49 10.76 -36.12
N SER A 383 -14.20 12.03 -35.86
CA SER A 383 -14.12 12.62 -34.52
C SER A 383 -15.05 13.82 -34.42
N THR A 384 -15.85 13.89 -33.35
CA THR A 384 -16.76 15.00 -33.06
C THR A 384 -16.58 15.44 -31.61
N TYR A 385 -16.47 16.75 -31.36
CA TYR A 385 -16.44 17.29 -30.01
C TYR A 385 -17.86 17.57 -29.51
N VAL A 386 -18.13 17.20 -28.27
CA VAL A 386 -19.43 17.32 -27.62
C VAL A 386 -19.27 18.09 -26.31
N ASN A 387 -20.25 18.97 -26.02
CA ASN A 387 -20.25 19.80 -24.82
C ASN A 387 -20.25 18.94 -23.53
N ALA A 388 -19.51 19.38 -22.51
CA ALA A 388 -19.44 18.76 -21.18
C ALA A 388 -20.81 18.55 -20.48
N ALA A 389 -21.82 19.36 -20.79
CA ALA A 389 -23.18 19.19 -20.25
C ALA A 389 -24.02 18.13 -20.98
N ALA A 390 -23.53 17.59 -22.11
CA ALA A 390 -24.26 16.59 -22.86
C ALA A 390 -24.12 15.19 -22.25
N VAL A 391 -25.21 14.44 -22.31
CA VAL A 391 -25.26 13.01 -21.92
C VAL A 391 -25.61 12.11 -23.11
N THR A 392 -25.83 12.72 -24.28
CA THR A 392 -26.15 12.03 -25.52
C THR A 392 -25.55 12.74 -26.72
N ALA A 393 -25.18 11.98 -27.75
CA ALA A 393 -24.74 12.49 -29.04
C ALA A 393 -25.29 11.61 -30.18
N THR A 394 -25.40 12.16 -31.37
CA THR A 394 -25.83 11.42 -32.57
C THR A 394 -24.71 11.43 -33.60
N ILE A 395 -24.39 10.26 -34.14
CA ILE A 395 -23.43 10.09 -35.23
C ILE A 395 -24.08 9.39 -36.41
N GLN A 396 -23.49 9.54 -37.59
CA GLN A 396 -23.95 8.87 -38.80
C GLN A 396 -22.94 7.80 -39.20
N LEU A 397 -23.37 6.54 -39.15
CA LEU A 397 -22.61 5.38 -39.62
C LEU A 397 -22.89 5.16 -41.11
N PHE A 398 -21.86 4.84 -41.87
CA PHE A 398 -21.95 4.62 -43.31
C PHE A 398 -21.67 3.16 -43.67
N GLY A 399 -22.47 2.57 -44.53
CA GLY A 399 -22.25 1.19 -44.93
C GLY A 399 -23.30 0.72 -45.92
N ARG A 400 -22.87 0.00 -46.95
CA ARG A 400 -23.77 -0.69 -47.89
C ARG A 400 -24.02 -2.15 -47.50
N LYS A 401 -23.24 -2.65 -46.54
CA LYS A 401 -23.30 -3.99 -45.97
C LYS A 401 -23.23 -3.92 -44.44
N HIS A 402 -23.32 -5.08 -43.80
CA HIS A 402 -23.07 -5.21 -42.37
C HIS A 402 -21.64 -4.76 -42.04
N CYS A 403 -21.53 -3.75 -41.20
CA CYS A 403 -20.25 -3.18 -40.77
C CYS A 403 -20.24 -3.09 -39.25
N GLU A 404 -19.13 -3.50 -38.64
CA GLU A 404 -18.86 -3.30 -37.22
C GLU A 404 -18.11 -1.98 -37.02
N TYR A 405 -18.51 -1.22 -36.01
CA TYR A 405 -17.94 0.07 -35.65
C TYR A 405 -17.46 0.05 -34.21
N SER A 406 -16.26 0.55 -33.99
CA SER A 406 -15.79 0.96 -32.66
C SER A 406 -16.23 2.39 -32.42
N ILE A 407 -16.82 2.63 -31.24
CA ILE A 407 -17.21 3.95 -30.78
C ILE A 407 -16.49 4.19 -29.45
N LYS A 408 -15.55 5.13 -29.48
CA LYS A 408 -14.74 5.55 -28.33
C LYS A 408 -15.16 6.95 -27.91
N LEU A 409 -15.61 7.09 -26.66
CA LEU A 409 -15.90 8.39 -26.05
C LEU A 409 -14.78 8.75 -25.07
N ILE A 410 -14.09 9.85 -25.34
CA ILE A 410 -13.02 10.39 -24.52
C ILE A 410 -13.54 11.60 -23.74
N ASN A 411 -13.31 11.64 -22.42
CA ASN A 411 -13.58 12.81 -21.60
C ASN A 411 -12.27 13.49 -21.19
N TYR A 412 -12.25 14.81 -21.35
CA TYR A 412 -11.13 15.65 -20.94
C TYR A 412 -11.48 16.41 -19.67
N ASP A 413 -10.59 16.39 -18.68
CA ASP A 413 -10.71 17.25 -17.50
C ASP A 413 -10.31 18.70 -17.82
N LEU A 414 -10.46 19.60 -16.84
CA LEU A 414 -10.16 21.02 -17.00
C LEU A 414 -8.70 21.34 -17.36
N ILE A 415 -7.77 20.40 -17.17
CA ILE A 415 -6.34 20.56 -17.53
C ILE A 415 -5.94 19.73 -18.76
N GLY A 416 -6.91 19.09 -19.42
CA GLY A 416 -6.72 18.37 -20.68
C GLY A 416 -6.20 16.94 -20.54
N ARG A 417 -6.25 16.31 -19.36
CA ARG A 417 -5.99 14.87 -19.23
C ARG A 417 -7.20 14.08 -19.69
N GLU A 418 -6.96 12.91 -20.29
CA GLU A 418 -8.01 12.11 -20.93
C GLU A 418 -8.30 10.79 -20.22
N ALA A 419 -9.56 10.38 -20.25
CA ALA A 419 -10.00 9.03 -19.99
C ALA A 419 -11.02 8.61 -21.06
N SER A 420 -11.13 7.32 -21.35
CA SER A 420 -11.98 6.86 -22.45
C SER A 420 -12.73 5.58 -22.15
N ALA A 421 -13.97 5.50 -22.64
CA ALA A 421 -14.75 4.28 -22.73
C ALA A 421 -14.99 3.92 -24.20
N GLU A 422 -15.03 2.63 -24.51
CA GLU A 422 -15.18 2.13 -25.88
C GLU A 422 -16.22 1.02 -25.93
N ILE A 423 -17.02 1.01 -26.99
CA ILE A 423 -18.01 -0.04 -27.29
C ILE A 423 -17.97 -0.41 -28.77
N LEU A 424 -18.36 -1.66 -29.07
CA LEU A 424 -18.51 -2.16 -30.42
C LEU A 424 -19.99 -2.24 -30.79
N VAL A 425 -20.34 -1.76 -31.99
CA VAL A 425 -21.71 -1.78 -32.50
C VAL A 425 -21.79 -2.31 -33.92
N TRP A 426 -22.93 -2.92 -34.23
CA TRP A 426 -23.21 -3.48 -35.56
C TRP A 426 -24.19 -2.59 -36.32
N TYR A 427 -23.76 -2.07 -37.47
CA TYR A 427 -24.65 -1.39 -38.41
C TYR A 427 -25.15 -2.36 -39.47
N ARG A 428 -26.48 -2.44 -39.62
CA ARG A 428 -27.16 -3.26 -40.62
C ARG A 428 -28.01 -2.35 -41.52
N PRO A 429 -27.51 -1.95 -42.70
CA PRO A 429 -28.31 -1.14 -43.61
C PRO A 429 -29.51 -1.93 -44.08
N ASN A 430 -30.69 -1.29 -44.08
CA ASN A 430 -31.85 -1.81 -44.78
C ASN A 430 -31.58 -1.71 -46.29
N VAL A 431 -30.93 -2.73 -46.85
CA VAL A 431 -30.85 -2.87 -48.30
C VAL A 431 -32.28 -3.17 -48.75
N SER A 432 -32.98 -2.15 -49.26
CA SER A 432 -34.12 -2.40 -50.13
C SER A 432 -33.57 -3.22 -51.29
N ILE A 433 -33.79 -4.52 -51.25
CA ILE A 433 -33.49 -5.42 -52.36
C ILE A 433 -34.21 -4.79 -53.54
N VAL A 434 -33.46 -4.16 -54.45
CA VAL A 434 -33.98 -3.79 -55.76
C VAL A 434 -34.47 -5.10 -56.33
N ASN A 435 -35.79 -5.23 -56.36
CA ASN A 435 -36.55 -6.46 -56.52
C ASN A 435 -35.95 -7.23 -57.70
N SER A 436 -35.12 -8.26 -57.42
CA SER A 436 -34.41 -9.05 -58.45
C SER A 436 -35.37 -9.73 -59.43
N ASN A 437 -36.66 -9.72 -59.09
CA ASN A 437 -37.78 -10.06 -59.96
C ASN A 437 -37.84 -9.21 -61.25
N ILE A 438 -37.41 -7.94 -61.25
CA ILE A 438 -37.47 -7.12 -62.49
C ILE A 438 -36.51 -7.67 -63.56
N LEU A 439 -35.30 -8.10 -63.18
CA LEU A 439 -34.36 -8.77 -64.11
C LEU A 439 -34.84 -10.18 -64.48
N LEU A 440 -35.44 -10.91 -63.54
CA LEU A 440 -35.97 -12.26 -63.77
C LEU A 440 -37.16 -12.28 -64.76
N TYR A 441 -37.96 -11.21 -64.83
CA TYR A 441 -39.06 -11.10 -65.80
C TYR A 441 -38.66 -10.40 -67.10
N THR A 442 -37.76 -9.40 -67.07
CA THR A 442 -37.40 -8.63 -68.28
C THR A 442 -36.51 -9.40 -69.27
N VAL A 443 -35.63 -10.27 -68.79
CA VAL A 443 -34.76 -11.10 -69.65
C VAL A 443 -35.54 -12.16 -70.44
N PRO A 444 -36.44 -12.98 -69.85
CA PRO A 444 -37.23 -13.93 -70.63
C PRO A 444 -38.27 -13.24 -71.52
N LEU A 445 -38.85 -12.10 -71.10
CA LEU A 445 -39.81 -11.37 -71.94
C LEU A 445 -39.14 -10.77 -73.18
N SER A 446 -37.93 -10.20 -73.03
CA SER A 446 -37.16 -9.69 -74.16
C SER A 446 -36.66 -10.80 -75.08
N ALA A 447 -36.24 -11.96 -74.54
CA ALA A 447 -35.89 -13.13 -75.35
C ALA A 447 -37.10 -13.69 -76.12
N LEU A 448 -38.30 -13.71 -75.51
CA LEU A 448 -39.53 -14.13 -76.16
C LEU A 448 -39.92 -13.17 -77.31
N ILE A 449 -39.83 -11.86 -77.07
CA ILE A 449 -40.09 -10.86 -78.11
C ILE A 449 -39.09 -11.00 -79.27
N LEU A 450 -37.80 -11.21 -78.98
CA LEU A 450 -36.78 -11.43 -80.01
C LEU A 450 -37.07 -12.71 -80.81
N ALA A 451 -37.45 -13.80 -80.14
CA ALA A 451 -37.83 -15.05 -80.78
C ALA A 451 -39.06 -14.88 -81.69
N ILE A 452 -40.07 -14.11 -81.28
CA ILE A 452 -41.25 -13.79 -82.10
C ILE A 452 -40.84 -12.97 -83.34
N ILE A 453 -39.94 -12.00 -83.19
CA ILE A 453 -39.43 -11.20 -84.32
C ILE A 453 -38.66 -12.08 -85.30
N VAL A 454 -37.79 -12.97 -84.80
CA VAL A 454 -37.04 -13.92 -85.64
C VAL A 454 -38.00 -14.88 -86.33
N LEU A 455 -39.01 -15.41 -85.64
CA LEU A 455 -40.00 -16.30 -86.22
C LEU A 455 -40.80 -15.60 -87.33
N LYS A 456 -41.23 -14.35 -87.09
CA LYS A 456 -41.90 -13.55 -88.13
C LYS A 456 -40.98 -13.27 -89.33
N CYS A 457 -39.71 -12.93 -89.09
CA CYS A 457 -38.72 -12.77 -90.15
C CYS A 457 -38.51 -14.06 -90.96
N CYS A 458 -38.40 -15.22 -90.29
CA CYS A 458 -38.27 -16.52 -90.95
C CYS A 458 -39.52 -16.89 -91.74
N THR A 459 -40.74 -16.63 -91.24
CA THR A 459 -41.98 -16.86 -92.00
C THR A 459 -42.11 -15.93 -93.22
N CYS A 460 -41.67 -14.67 -93.11
CA CYS A 460 -41.64 -13.75 -94.26
C CYS A 460 -40.62 -14.17 -95.34
N LEU A 461 -39.46 -14.68 -94.93
CA LEU A 461 -38.41 -15.14 -95.86
C LEU A 461 -38.74 -16.49 -96.50
N CYS A 462 -39.44 -17.39 -95.80
CA CYS A 462 -39.85 -18.69 -96.35
C CYS A 462 -41.15 -18.65 -97.19
N CYS A 463 -42.00 -17.63 -97.04
CA CYS A 463 -43.24 -17.48 -97.84
C CYS A 463 -43.10 -16.53 -99.06
N SER A 464 -41.97 -15.88 -99.29
CA SER A 464 -41.76 -14.99 -100.46
C SER A 464 -41.37 -15.72 -101.77
N ARG A 465 -41.48 -17.05 -101.82
CA ARG A 465 -41.20 -17.82 -103.05
C ARG A 465 -42.31 -18.81 -103.41
N SER A 466 -43.57 -18.36 -103.39
CA SER A 466 -44.62 -19.03 -104.17
C SER A 466 -45.75 -18.05 -104.58
N ASN A 467 -45.82 -17.83 -105.89
CA ASN A 467 -46.95 -17.46 -106.74
C ASN A 467 -47.96 -16.34 -106.35
N LYS A 468 -47.87 -15.27 -107.16
CA LYS A 468 -48.87 -14.77 -108.13
C LYS A 468 -50.36 -14.81 -107.75
N ASN A 469 -50.92 -13.58 -107.76
CA ASN A 469 -52.26 -13.16 -108.19
C ASN A 469 -53.46 -13.74 -107.46
N ILE A 470 -54.22 -12.87 -106.78
CA ILE A 470 -55.66 -12.61 -107.00
C ILE A 470 -56.08 -11.42 -106.10
N LYS A 471 -56.56 -10.35 -106.73
CA LYS A 471 -57.50 -9.34 -106.18
C LYS A 471 -58.94 -9.82 -106.51
N PRO A 472 -60.05 -9.19 -106.07
CA PRO A 472 -60.27 -8.07 -105.13
C PRO A 472 -61.45 -8.32 -104.15
N LEU A 473 -61.75 -7.36 -103.27
CA LEU A 473 -62.99 -6.53 -103.23
C LEU A 473 -63.43 -6.11 -101.81
N LEU A 474 -63.95 -4.88 -101.78
CA LEU A 474 -64.45 -4.09 -100.66
C LEU A 474 -65.63 -4.72 -99.92
N SER A 475 -65.89 -4.19 -98.71
CA SER A 475 -67.16 -4.08 -97.96
C SER A 475 -66.90 -4.53 -96.51
N SER A 476 -67.37 -3.95 -95.41
CA SER A 476 -68.21 -2.80 -95.05
C SER A 476 -68.22 -2.80 -93.51
N ASN A 477 -68.43 -1.64 -92.87
CA ASN A 477 -69.11 -1.38 -91.58
C ASN A 477 -69.13 -2.45 -90.45
N GLN A 478 -69.11 -2.20 -89.14
CA GLN A 478 -69.28 -1.04 -88.27
C GLN A 478 -69.63 -1.64 -86.87
N ARG A 479 -69.16 -0.99 -85.78
CA ARG A 479 -69.69 -0.98 -84.37
C ARG A 479 -69.63 -2.23 -83.45
N ASP A 480 -68.91 -2.01 -82.35
CA ASP A 480 -69.35 -1.93 -80.93
C ASP A 480 -70.27 -2.98 -80.30
N THR A 481 -69.79 -3.57 -79.19
CA THR A 481 -70.45 -3.79 -77.85
C THR A 481 -69.50 -4.65 -77.01
N VAL A 482 -68.87 -4.20 -75.91
CA VAL A 482 -69.32 -3.89 -74.53
C VAL A 482 -70.19 -4.98 -73.89
N THR A 483 -69.67 -5.66 -72.87
CA THR A 483 -70.26 -5.64 -71.52
C THR A 483 -69.29 -6.14 -70.45
N LEU A 484 -69.34 -5.43 -69.33
CA LEU A 484 -68.64 -5.60 -68.07
C LEU A 484 -69.42 -6.54 -67.13
N VAL A 485 -68.70 -7.17 -66.20
CA VAL A 485 -68.88 -6.93 -64.75
C VAL A 485 -67.51 -6.62 -64.17
#